data_AF-A0A948I2N1-F1
#
_entry.id   AF-A0A948I2N1-F1
#
_cell.length_a   1.000
_cell.length_b   1.000
_cell.length_c   1.000
_cell.angle_alpha   90.00
_cell.angle_beta   90.00
_cell.angle_gamma   90.00
#
_symmetry.space_group_name_H-M   'P 1'
#
loop_
_entity.id
_entity.type
_entity.pdbx_description
1 polymer ?
#
loop_
_entity_poly.entity_id
_entity_poly.type
_entity_poly.pdbx_seq_one_letter_code
_entity_poly.pdbx_strand_id
1 'polypeptide(L)'
;MQDLNQLRDELLAEVQGAGDLEALDRTRVAALGKKGRITELMKQLGALDGEARKEAGQALNRVKDAVAEALDQRKAGLADVALNTRLAAERIDVSLPPRPEGRGVIHPISQVLDELVAIFGEMGFSVAEGPDIEDDFHNFGALNIPPEHPARQEHDTFYLPDRADGAKMVLRTHTSPVQIRTMQKTTPPIRIIAPGRTYRSDHDATHSPMFHQVEGLVIDEKTHMGHLKGCLIEFCRAFFGVDDLPVRFRPSYFPFTEPSAEVDIGCTRKGGELTIGAGDDWLEILGSGMVHPRVLENCGIDSTKYQGFAFGMGIERIAMLKYGIPDLRTFYDSDLRWLKHYGFVPLDVPTLTGGLAR
;
A
#
# COMPACT_ATOMS: atom_id res chain seq x y z
N MET A 1 75.05 -34.94 -8.09
CA MET A 1 74.29 -33.94 -7.30
C MET A 1 74.21 -32.56 -7.97
N GLN A 2 75.24 -32.10 -8.71
CA GLN A 2 75.22 -30.81 -9.45
C GLN A 2 74.10 -30.69 -10.50
N ASP A 3 73.75 -31.78 -11.18
CA ASP A 3 72.75 -31.81 -12.27
C ASP A 3 71.30 -31.55 -11.79
N LEU A 4 70.94 -32.05 -10.59
CA LEU A 4 69.58 -31.88 -10.03
C LEU A 4 69.30 -30.46 -9.54
N ASN A 5 70.32 -29.77 -9.01
CA ASN A 5 70.18 -28.38 -8.59
C ASN A 5 70.01 -27.46 -9.81
N GLN A 6 70.75 -27.72 -10.88
CA GLN A 6 70.61 -26.99 -12.14
C GLN A 6 69.20 -27.18 -12.74
N LEU A 7 68.72 -28.43 -12.81
CA LEU A 7 67.36 -28.71 -13.29
C LEU A 7 66.29 -28.01 -12.45
N ARG A 8 66.43 -28.00 -11.12
CA ARG A 8 65.51 -27.29 -10.22
C ARG A 8 65.46 -25.81 -10.57
N ASP A 9 66.62 -25.16 -10.67
CA ASP A 9 66.69 -23.71 -10.87
C ASP A 9 66.17 -23.31 -12.26
N GLU A 10 66.43 -24.13 -13.29
CA GLU A 10 65.85 -23.96 -14.64
C GLU A 10 64.31 -24.06 -14.62
N LEU A 11 63.77 -25.10 -13.99
CA LEU A 11 62.32 -25.27 -13.90
C LEU A 11 61.65 -24.18 -13.07
N LEU A 12 62.27 -23.74 -11.98
CA LEU A 12 61.77 -22.61 -11.19
C LEU A 12 61.78 -21.30 -12.01
N ALA A 13 62.78 -21.08 -12.86
CA ALA A 13 62.81 -19.95 -13.78
C ALA A 13 61.72 -20.05 -14.86
N GLU A 14 61.49 -21.22 -15.43
CA GLU A 14 60.39 -21.46 -16.39
C GLU A 14 59.01 -21.22 -15.77
N VAL A 15 58.82 -21.59 -14.49
CA VAL A 15 57.59 -21.33 -13.73
C VAL A 15 57.40 -19.83 -13.51
N GLN A 16 58.44 -19.12 -13.08
CA GLN A 16 58.36 -17.67 -12.88
C GLN A 16 58.15 -16.91 -14.21
N GLY A 17 58.73 -17.39 -15.30
CA GLY A 17 58.60 -16.81 -16.64
C GLY A 17 57.26 -17.05 -17.34
N ALA A 18 56.40 -17.92 -16.80
CA ALA A 18 55.07 -18.15 -17.36
C ALA A 18 54.18 -16.91 -17.18
N GLY A 19 53.78 -16.30 -18.31
CA GLY A 19 53.01 -15.04 -18.34
C GLY A 19 51.50 -15.19 -18.15
N ASP A 20 50.96 -16.39 -18.35
CA ASP A 20 49.53 -16.69 -18.20
C ASP A 20 49.33 -18.16 -17.76
N LEU A 21 48.07 -18.52 -17.47
CA LEU A 21 47.72 -19.86 -16.98
C LEU A 21 48.00 -20.96 -18.02
N GLU A 22 47.95 -20.65 -19.32
CA GLU A 22 48.21 -21.60 -20.40
C GLU A 22 49.71 -21.88 -20.54
N ALA A 23 50.54 -20.84 -20.47
CA ALA A 23 51.99 -20.92 -20.37
C ALA A 23 52.42 -21.70 -19.12
N LEU A 24 51.77 -21.46 -17.98
CA LEU A 24 52.07 -22.18 -16.74
C LEU A 24 51.70 -23.66 -16.84
N ASP A 25 50.57 -24.01 -17.48
CA ASP A 25 50.18 -25.41 -17.67
C ASP A 25 51.14 -26.14 -18.64
N ARG A 26 51.62 -25.45 -19.69
CA ARG A 26 52.69 -25.99 -20.55
C ARG A 26 53.95 -26.30 -19.75
N THR A 27 54.39 -25.40 -18.87
CA THR A 27 55.55 -25.62 -17.97
C THR A 27 55.28 -26.80 -17.01
N ARG A 28 54.08 -26.90 -16.43
CA ARG A 28 53.67 -28.03 -15.58
C ARG A 28 53.77 -29.36 -16.32
N VAL A 29 53.23 -29.43 -17.54
CA VAL A 29 53.25 -30.67 -18.36
C VAL A 29 54.68 -31.03 -18.75
N ALA A 30 55.52 -30.06 -19.12
CA ALA A 30 56.92 -30.28 -19.46
C ALA A 30 57.78 -30.73 -18.26
N ALA A 31 57.46 -30.26 -17.05
CA ALA A 31 58.18 -30.62 -15.83
C ALA A 31 57.68 -31.95 -15.21
N LEU A 32 56.37 -32.07 -14.99
CA LEU A 32 55.72 -33.10 -14.16
C LEU A 32 54.78 -34.04 -14.94
N GLY A 33 54.60 -33.83 -16.25
CA GLY A 33 53.75 -34.68 -17.08
C GLY A 33 54.29 -36.11 -17.25
N LYS A 34 53.54 -36.96 -17.97
CA LYS A 34 53.92 -38.39 -18.19
C LYS A 34 55.28 -38.60 -18.89
N LYS A 35 55.69 -37.61 -19.70
CA LYS A 35 56.99 -37.51 -20.37
C LYS A 35 57.79 -36.28 -19.89
N GLY A 36 57.47 -35.78 -18.69
CA GLY A 36 58.10 -34.59 -18.13
C GLY A 36 59.53 -34.87 -17.68
N ARG A 37 60.35 -33.82 -17.64
CA ARG A 37 61.78 -33.90 -17.29
C ARG A 37 62.02 -34.60 -15.95
N ILE A 38 61.22 -34.27 -14.92
CA ILE A 38 61.31 -34.89 -13.59
C ILE A 38 60.80 -36.35 -13.63
N THR A 39 59.72 -36.60 -14.36
CA THR A 39 59.11 -37.93 -14.48
C THR A 39 60.03 -38.93 -15.19
N GLU A 40 60.78 -38.52 -16.21
CA GLU A 40 61.77 -39.36 -16.89
C GLU A 40 62.94 -39.71 -15.98
N LEU A 41 63.45 -38.76 -15.19
CA LEU A 41 64.49 -39.02 -14.19
C LEU A 41 64.01 -39.97 -13.09
N MET A 42 62.73 -39.87 -12.69
CA MET A 42 62.13 -40.80 -11.71
C MET A 42 62.06 -42.25 -12.24
N LYS A 43 61.86 -42.46 -13.55
CA LYS A 43 61.86 -43.80 -14.16
C LYS A 43 63.25 -44.44 -14.14
N GLN A 44 64.30 -43.63 -14.29
CA GLN A 44 65.69 -44.09 -14.31
C GLN A 44 66.19 -44.57 -12.94
N LEU A 45 65.54 -44.16 -11.83
CA LEU A 45 65.86 -44.63 -10.47
C LEU A 45 65.70 -46.16 -10.30
N GLY A 46 64.92 -46.82 -11.16
CA GLY A 46 64.74 -48.28 -11.12
C GLY A 46 66.01 -49.08 -11.44
N ALA A 47 67.00 -48.47 -12.07
CA ALA A 47 68.26 -49.09 -12.47
C ALA A 47 69.39 -48.94 -11.42
N LEU A 48 69.14 -48.26 -10.30
CA LEU A 48 70.11 -47.99 -9.24
C LEU A 48 69.99 -49.01 -8.09
N ASP A 49 71.13 -49.27 -7.45
CA ASP A 49 71.32 -50.07 -6.24
C ASP A 49 70.74 -49.41 -4.98
N GLY A 50 70.38 -50.21 -3.97
CA GLY A 50 69.44 -49.82 -2.90
C GLY A 50 69.77 -48.55 -2.11
N GLU A 51 71.04 -48.31 -1.79
CA GLU A 51 71.48 -47.09 -1.08
C GLU A 51 71.56 -45.87 -2.02
N ALA A 52 72.17 -46.01 -3.21
CA ALA A 52 72.25 -44.93 -4.19
C ALA A 52 70.86 -44.50 -4.70
N ARG A 53 69.94 -45.46 -4.86
CA ARG A 53 68.54 -45.23 -5.23
C ARG A 53 67.79 -44.42 -4.17
N LYS A 54 68.08 -44.63 -2.88
CA LYS A 54 67.44 -43.94 -1.75
C LYS A 54 67.86 -42.48 -1.70
N GLU A 55 69.16 -42.19 -1.81
CA GLU A 55 69.67 -40.82 -1.82
C GLU A 55 69.21 -40.04 -3.07
N ALA A 56 69.31 -40.65 -4.26
CA ALA A 56 68.87 -40.03 -5.51
C ALA A 56 67.36 -39.80 -5.55
N GLY A 57 66.56 -40.74 -5.03
CA GLY A 57 65.11 -40.60 -4.92
C GLY A 57 64.68 -39.49 -3.96
N GLN A 58 65.35 -39.36 -2.80
CA GLN A 58 65.10 -38.25 -1.87
C GLN A 58 65.44 -36.90 -2.50
N ALA A 59 66.59 -36.80 -3.18
CA ALA A 59 66.98 -35.56 -3.85
C ALA A 59 66.00 -35.17 -4.96
N LEU A 60 65.53 -36.13 -5.77
CA LEU A 60 64.60 -35.87 -6.86
C LEU A 60 63.19 -35.53 -6.36
N ASN A 61 62.73 -36.14 -5.26
CA ASN A 61 61.47 -35.76 -4.61
C ASN A 61 61.52 -34.32 -4.09
N ARG A 62 62.63 -33.88 -3.48
CA ARG A 62 62.78 -32.46 -3.07
C ARG A 62 62.67 -31.50 -4.24
N VAL A 63 63.25 -31.83 -5.41
CA VAL A 63 63.13 -31.02 -6.62
C VAL A 63 61.69 -31.01 -7.13
N LYS A 64 61.03 -32.17 -7.17
CA LYS A 64 59.62 -32.30 -7.56
C LYS A 64 58.71 -31.45 -6.68
N ASP A 65 58.88 -31.53 -5.37
CA ASP A 65 58.04 -30.82 -4.40
C ASP A 65 58.26 -29.30 -4.52
N ALA A 66 59.52 -28.84 -4.65
CA ALA A 66 59.83 -27.43 -4.85
C ALA A 66 59.22 -26.85 -6.14
N VAL A 67 59.25 -27.62 -7.24
CA VAL A 67 58.66 -27.20 -8.52
C VAL A 67 57.13 -27.24 -8.47
N ALA A 68 56.54 -28.25 -7.82
CA ALA A 68 55.10 -28.33 -7.62
C ALA A 68 54.59 -27.16 -6.78
N GLU A 69 55.27 -26.84 -5.68
CA GLU A 69 54.94 -25.70 -4.83
C GLU A 69 55.05 -24.37 -5.59
N ALA A 70 56.12 -24.17 -6.36
CA ALA A 70 56.28 -22.97 -7.19
C ALA A 70 55.19 -22.85 -8.26
N LEU A 71 54.78 -23.96 -8.89
CA LEU A 71 53.68 -24.00 -9.84
C LEU A 71 52.36 -23.60 -9.19
N ASP A 72 52.07 -24.13 -8.00
CA ASP A 72 50.84 -23.82 -7.26
C ASP A 72 50.81 -22.35 -6.83
N GLN A 73 51.92 -21.83 -6.30
CA GLN A 73 52.06 -20.41 -5.93
C GLN A 73 51.90 -19.49 -7.16
N ARG A 74 52.56 -19.81 -8.28
CA ARG A 74 52.46 -19.01 -9.51
C ARG A 74 51.06 -19.07 -10.10
N LYS A 75 50.40 -20.22 -10.04
CA LYS A 75 49.02 -20.41 -10.50
C LYS A 75 48.05 -19.55 -9.70
N ALA A 76 48.19 -19.53 -8.38
CA ALA A 76 47.38 -18.66 -7.51
C ALA A 76 47.58 -17.18 -7.88
N GLY A 77 48.83 -16.73 -8.01
CA GLY A 77 49.12 -15.34 -8.38
C GLY A 77 48.58 -14.93 -9.75
N LEU A 78 48.70 -15.79 -10.77
CA LEU A 78 48.13 -15.52 -12.10
C LEU A 78 46.60 -15.55 -12.09
N ALA A 79 45.97 -16.42 -11.30
CA ALA A 79 44.52 -16.46 -11.15
C ALA A 79 43.99 -15.18 -10.49
N ASP A 80 44.67 -14.66 -9.47
CA ASP A 80 44.30 -13.40 -8.80
C ASP A 80 44.42 -12.20 -9.74
N VAL A 81 45.49 -12.14 -10.55
CA VAL A 81 45.66 -11.08 -11.56
C VAL A 81 44.54 -11.15 -12.61
N ALA A 82 44.23 -12.35 -13.11
CA ALA A 82 43.15 -12.55 -14.08
C ALA A 82 41.77 -12.15 -13.51
N LEU A 83 41.49 -12.54 -12.26
CA LEU A 83 40.26 -12.17 -11.55
C LEU A 83 40.15 -10.65 -11.38
N ASN A 84 41.19 -10.00 -10.87
CA ASN A 84 41.18 -8.54 -10.65
C ASN A 84 41.05 -7.77 -11.97
N THR A 85 41.67 -8.24 -13.04
CA THR A 85 41.54 -7.65 -14.39
C THR A 85 40.10 -7.74 -14.87
N ARG A 86 39.47 -8.92 -14.69
CA ARG A 86 38.06 -9.13 -15.02
C ARG A 86 37.13 -8.24 -14.19
N LEU A 87 37.35 -8.16 -12.88
CA LEU A 87 36.56 -7.30 -11.99
C LEU A 87 36.70 -5.81 -12.35
N ALA A 88 37.89 -5.36 -12.72
CA ALA A 88 38.12 -4.00 -13.17
C ALA A 88 37.40 -3.69 -14.50
N ALA A 89 37.36 -4.66 -15.43
CA ALA A 89 36.66 -4.54 -16.71
C ALA A 89 35.13 -4.62 -16.57
N GLU A 90 34.62 -5.39 -15.60
CA GLU A 90 33.19 -5.55 -15.31
C GLU A 90 32.66 -4.46 -14.35
N ARG A 91 33.45 -3.42 -14.06
CA ARG A 91 33.04 -2.31 -13.20
C ARG A 91 31.88 -1.56 -13.84
N ILE A 92 30.76 -1.51 -13.14
CA ILE A 92 29.60 -0.69 -13.50
C ILE A 92 29.55 0.59 -12.68
N ASP A 93 28.89 1.60 -13.22
CA ASP A 93 28.49 2.78 -12.45
C ASP A 93 27.22 2.47 -11.65
N VAL A 94 27.40 2.20 -10.35
CA VAL A 94 26.31 1.91 -9.41
C VAL A 94 25.46 3.14 -9.06
N SER A 95 25.85 4.34 -9.50
CA SER A 95 25.08 5.57 -9.31
C SER A 95 24.05 5.83 -10.42
N LEU A 96 24.11 5.06 -11.51
CA LEU A 96 23.12 5.17 -12.58
C LEU A 96 21.71 4.88 -12.04
N PRO A 97 20.69 5.63 -12.50
CA PRO A 97 19.32 5.36 -12.12
C PRO A 97 18.95 3.92 -12.52
N PRO A 98 18.16 3.23 -11.68
CA PRO A 98 17.65 1.91 -12.05
C PRO A 98 16.79 2.02 -13.32
N ARG A 99 16.59 0.89 -13.99
CA ARG A 99 15.69 0.85 -15.15
C ARG A 99 14.31 1.36 -14.71
N PRO A 100 13.68 2.28 -15.47
CA PRO A 100 12.39 2.81 -15.07
C PRO A 100 11.36 1.70 -14.95
N GLU A 101 10.67 1.65 -13.82
CA GLU A 101 9.50 0.79 -13.60
C GLU A 101 8.27 1.66 -13.40
N GLY A 102 7.16 1.29 -14.05
CA GLY A 102 5.89 1.96 -13.84
C GLY A 102 5.37 1.68 -12.43
N ARG A 103 5.34 2.70 -11.58
CA ARG A 103 4.70 2.62 -10.26
C ARG A 103 3.29 3.18 -10.36
N GLY A 104 2.30 2.36 -10.05
CA GLY A 104 0.92 2.80 -9.84
C GLY A 104 0.77 3.49 -8.49
N VAL A 105 -0.30 4.28 -8.38
CA VAL A 105 -0.70 4.94 -7.14
C VAL A 105 -2.20 4.80 -6.96
N ILE A 106 -2.65 4.77 -5.71
CA ILE A 106 -4.06 4.69 -5.32
C ILE A 106 -4.65 6.10 -5.28
N HIS A 107 -5.87 6.24 -5.78
CA HIS A 107 -6.58 7.50 -5.78
C HIS A 107 -6.93 7.93 -4.35
N PRO A 108 -6.85 9.23 -3.98
CA PRO A 108 -7.13 9.66 -2.61
C PRO A 108 -8.52 9.29 -2.08
N ILE A 109 -9.54 9.26 -2.94
CA ILE A 109 -10.89 8.81 -2.55
C ILE A 109 -10.90 7.33 -2.17
N SER A 110 -10.19 6.47 -2.91
CA SER A 110 -10.07 5.06 -2.55
C SER A 110 -9.30 4.88 -1.25
N GLN A 111 -8.23 5.65 -1.05
CA GLN A 111 -7.48 5.64 0.21
C GLN A 111 -8.37 6.00 1.40
N VAL A 112 -9.15 7.08 1.30
CA VAL A 112 -10.06 7.50 2.39
C VAL A 112 -11.14 6.44 2.63
N LEU A 113 -11.67 5.81 1.58
CA LEU A 113 -12.63 4.72 1.73
C LEU A 113 -12.01 3.56 2.53
N ASP A 114 -10.79 3.15 2.21
CA ASP A 114 -10.09 2.08 2.93
C ASP A 114 -9.84 2.46 4.40
N GLU A 115 -9.47 3.71 4.68
CA GLU A 115 -9.33 4.24 6.05
C GLU A 115 -10.64 4.21 6.82
N LEU A 116 -11.74 4.65 6.20
CA LEU A 116 -13.08 4.62 6.78
C LEU A 116 -13.50 3.18 7.13
N VAL A 117 -13.27 2.24 6.20
CA VAL A 117 -13.57 0.82 6.41
C VAL A 117 -12.73 0.26 7.56
N ALA A 118 -11.44 0.61 7.65
CA ALA A 118 -10.58 0.18 8.75
C ALA A 118 -11.07 0.70 10.12
N ILE A 119 -11.37 2.00 10.22
CA ILE A 119 -11.81 2.63 11.47
C ILE A 119 -13.16 2.06 11.93
N PHE A 120 -14.18 2.08 11.06
CA PHE A 120 -15.51 1.60 11.44
C PHE A 120 -15.55 0.08 11.57
N GLY A 121 -14.72 -0.65 10.83
CA GLY A 121 -14.56 -2.10 10.98
C GLY A 121 -14.12 -2.49 12.38
N GLU A 122 -13.17 -1.75 12.98
CA GLU A 122 -12.75 -1.97 14.37
C GLU A 122 -13.86 -1.61 15.38
N MET A 123 -14.69 -0.62 15.05
CA MET A 123 -15.91 -0.32 15.82
C MET A 123 -17.03 -1.35 15.61
N GLY A 124 -16.79 -2.42 14.84
CA GLY A 124 -17.71 -3.54 14.62
C GLY A 124 -18.74 -3.32 13.51
N PHE A 125 -18.53 -2.33 12.63
CA PHE A 125 -19.39 -2.12 11.46
C PHE A 125 -18.99 -3.05 10.31
N SER A 126 -19.99 -3.56 9.59
CA SER A 126 -19.78 -4.23 8.32
C SER A 126 -20.07 -3.29 7.14
N VAL A 127 -19.41 -3.51 6.01
CA VAL A 127 -19.70 -2.75 4.78
C VAL A 127 -20.96 -3.29 4.11
N ALA A 128 -21.84 -2.39 3.69
CA ALA A 128 -23.02 -2.70 2.89
C ALA A 128 -22.98 -1.87 1.59
N GLU A 129 -23.40 -2.49 0.49
CA GLU A 129 -23.42 -1.86 -0.83
C GLU A 129 -24.84 -1.90 -1.42
N GLY A 130 -25.11 -0.98 -2.34
CA GLY A 130 -26.36 -0.96 -3.09
C GLY A 130 -26.23 -0.19 -4.40
N PRO A 131 -27.28 -0.23 -5.23
CA PRO A 131 -27.25 0.30 -6.59
C PRO A 131 -27.14 1.83 -6.60
N ASP A 132 -26.61 2.38 -7.69
CA ASP A 132 -26.56 3.83 -7.93
C ASP A 132 -27.91 4.39 -8.43
N ILE A 133 -28.68 3.56 -9.14
CA ILE A 133 -30.03 3.88 -9.60
C ILE A 133 -31.02 3.31 -8.60
N GLU A 134 -31.81 4.17 -7.99
CA GLU A 134 -32.80 3.84 -6.97
C GLU A 134 -34.22 4.22 -7.40
N ASP A 135 -35.21 3.59 -6.79
CA ASP A 135 -36.60 4.03 -6.92
C ASP A 135 -36.93 5.16 -5.93
N ASP A 136 -38.01 5.88 -6.20
CA ASP A 136 -38.49 6.98 -5.34
C ASP A 136 -38.73 6.56 -3.89
N PHE A 137 -39.16 5.31 -3.67
CA PHE A 137 -39.48 4.81 -2.35
C PHE A 137 -38.21 4.66 -1.51
N HIS A 138 -37.17 4.00 -2.01
CA HIS A 138 -35.92 3.81 -1.26
C HIS A 138 -35.13 5.11 -1.10
N ASN A 139 -35.16 6.00 -2.11
CA ASN A 139 -34.42 7.27 -2.03
C ASN A 139 -35.14 8.35 -1.22
N PHE A 140 -36.47 8.31 -1.08
CA PHE A 140 -37.20 9.36 -0.37
C PHE A 140 -38.29 8.82 0.55
N GLY A 141 -39.25 8.05 0.01
CA GLY A 141 -40.47 7.67 0.74
C GLY A 141 -40.19 6.95 2.07
N ALA A 142 -39.33 5.93 2.03
CA ALA A 142 -38.94 5.16 3.21
C ALA A 142 -38.18 5.99 4.25
N LEU A 143 -37.52 7.06 3.82
CA LEU A 143 -36.76 8.01 4.64
C LEU A 143 -37.63 9.15 5.19
N ASN A 144 -38.95 8.98 5.21
CA ASN A 144 -39.90 9.98 5.72
C ASN A 144 -39.84 11.31 4.92
N ILE A 145 -39.54 11.24 3.62
CA ILE A 145 -39.52 12.39 2.71
C ILE A 145 -40.72 12.25 1.75
N PRO A 146 -41.88 12.87 2.04
CA PRO A 146 -43.06 12.80 1.17
C PRO A 146 -42.86 13.59 -0.15
N PRO A 147 -43.68 13.35 -1.19
CA PRO A 147 -43.56 13.99 -2.51
C PRO A 147 -43.51 15.52 -2.51
N GLU A 148 -44.25 16.14 -1.59
CA GLU A 148 -44.33 17.59 -1.40
C GLU A 148 -43.21 18.19 -0.54
N HIS A 149 -42.29 17.37 -0.02
CA HIS A 149 -41.25 17.85 0.88
C HIS A 149 -40.15 18.64 0.13
N PRO A 150 -39.72 19.81 0.65
CA PRO A 150 -38.68 20.64 0.03
C PRO A 150 -37.39 19.90 -0.30
N ALA A 151 -36.96 18.96 0.54
CA ALA A 151 -35.80 18.09 0.28
C ALA A 151 -35.79 17.43 -1.12
N ARG A 152 -36.95 17.11 -1.70
CA ARG A 152 -37.01 16.55 -3.08
C ARG A 152 -36.68 17.56 -4.18
N GLN A 153 -36.79 18.86 -3.87
CA GLN A 153 -36.37 19.98 -4.71
C GLN A 153 -34.93 20.41 -4.36
N GLU A 154 -34.60 20.50 -3.07
CA GLU A 154 -33.29 20.95 -2.55
C GLU A 154 -32.14 19.96 -2.81
N HIS A 155 -32.42 18.69 -3.13
CA HIS A 155 -31.38 17.70 -3.44
C HIS A 155 -30.93 17.68 -4.91
N ASP A 156 -31.44 18.59 -5.75
CA ASP A 156 -31.07 18.72 -7.17
C ASP A 156 -31.03 17.34 -7.87
N THR A 157 -32.08 16.54 -7.68
CA THR A 157 -32.07 15.11 -8.03
C THR A 157 -32.08 14.89 -9.54
N PHE A 158 -31.24 13.96 -10.02
CA PHE A 158 -31.35 13.45 -11.40
C PHE A 158 -32.46 12.42 -11.52
N TYR A 159 -33.61 12.85 -12.03
CA TYR A 159 -34.73 11.97 -12.36
C TYR A 159 -34.49 11.27 -13.70
N LEU A 160 -34.76 9.96 -13.76
CA LEU A 160 -34.65 9.17 -14.98
C LEU A 160 -35.99 9.15 -15.74
N PRO A 161 -35.98 8.84 -17.06
CA PRO A 161 -37.20 8.66 -17.83
C PRO A 161 -38.10 7.57 -17.22
N ASP A 162 -39.42 7.79 -17.31
CA ASP A 162 -40.42 6.84 -16.79
C ASP A 162 -40.24 5.45 -17.43
N ARG A 163 -40.24 4.43 -16.59
CA ARG A 163 -40.20 3.03 -17.05
C ARG A 163 -41.59 2.56 -17.46
N ALA A 164 -41.64 1.57 -18.36
CA ALA A 164 -42.88 1.00 -18.87
C ALA A 164 -43.76 0.33 -17.78
N ASP A 165 -43.16 0.00 -16.63
CA ASP A 165 -43.81 -0.55 -15.44
C ASP A 165 -44.34 0.53 -14.47
N GLY A 166 -44.17 1.83 -14.81
CA GLY A 166 -44.60 2.96 -13.98
C GLY A 166 -43.66 3.30 -12.82
N ALA A 167 -42.51 2.63 -12.70
CA ALA A 167 -41.54 2.92 -11.66
C ALA A 167 -40.82 4.26 -11.93
N LYS A 168 -40.84 5.14 -10.93
CA LYS A 168 -40.08 6.40 -10.93
C LYS A 168 -38.68 6.14 -10.39
N MET A 169 -37.69 6.29 -11.25
CA MET A 169 -36.29 6.01 -10.94
C MET A 169 -35.49 7.31 -10.84
N VAL A 170 -34.48 7.31 -9.98
CA VAL A 170 -33.55 8.43 -9.76
C VAL A 170 -32.12 7.91 -9.66
N LEU A 171 -31.14 8.77 -9.97
CA LEU A 171 -29.81 8.56 -9.40
C LEU A 171 -29.84 8.91 -7.92
N ARG A 172 -29.30 8.04 -7.06
CA ARG A 172 -29.38 8.24 -5.61
C ARG A 172 -28.67 9.52 -5.16
N THR A 173 -29.32 10.29 -4.30
CA THR A 173 -28.82 11.59 -3.78
C THR A 173 -27.92 11.46 -2.55
N HIS A 174 -27.98 10.27 -1.94
CA HIS A 174 -27.29 9.84 -0.74
C HIS A 174 -27.28 8.30 -0.70
N THR A 175 -26.47 7.71 0.16
CA THR A 175 -26.35 6.25 0.35
C THR A 175 -27.39 5.64 1.31
N SER A 176 -28.28 6.46 1.89
CA SER A 176 -29.40 6.04 2.73
C SER A 176 -30.28 4.91 2.16
N PRO A 177 -30.51 4.76 0.84
CA PRO A 177 -31.23 3.62 0.28
C PRO A 177 -30.65 2.26 0.69
N VAL A 178 -29.32 2.17 0.85
CA VAL A 178 -28.63 0.96 1.32
C VAL A 178 -29.05 0.63 2.76
N GLN A 179 -29.23 1.64 3.60
CA GLN A 179 -29.72 1.49 4.98
C GLN A 179 -31.12 0.90 5.01
N ILE A 180 -32.05 1.46 4.21
CA ILE A 180 -33.43 0.97 4.07
C ILE A 180 -33.43 -0.50 3.63
N ARG A 181 -32.70 -0.82 2.56
CA ARG A 181 -32.60 -2.18 2.02
C ARG A 181 -32.01 -3.16 3.04
N THR A 182 -31.08 -2.71 3.87
CA THR A 182 -30.49 -3.53 4.93
C THR A 182 -31.50 -3.81 6.03
N MET A 183 -32.22 -2.78 6.50
CA MET A 183 -33.26 -2.90 7.53
C MET A 183 -34.42 -3.80 7.09
N GLN A 184 -34.79 -3.77 5.81
CA GLN A 184 -35.85 -4.65 5.27
C GLN A 184 -35.43 -6.13 5.18
N LYS A 185 -34.13 -6.41 5.05
CA LYS A 185 -33.60 -7.77 4.86
C LYS A 185 -33.07 -8.40 6.14
N THR A 186 -32.74 -7.58 7.13
CA THR A 186 -31.99 -8.00 8.33
C THR A 186 -32.74 -7.59 9.57
N THR A 187 -32.97 -8.54 10.48
CA THR A 187 -33.52 -8.22 11.79
C THR A 187 -32.43 -7.61 12.68
N PRO A 188 -32.70 -6.52 13.42
CA PRO A 188 -31.75 -5.96 14.40
C PRO A 188 -31.19 -7.01 15.38
N PRO A 189 -29.92 -6.86 15.82
CA PRO A 189 -29.06 -5.68 15.71
C PRO A 189 -28.40 -5.49 14.33
N ILE A 190 -28.33 -4.24 13.88
CA ILE A 190 -27.69 -3.84 12.61
C ILE A 190 -26.58 -2.84 12.94
N ARG A 191 -25.40 -3.02 12.34
CA ARG A 191 -24.29 -2.07 12.41
C ARG A 191 -23.55 -2.08 11.07
N ILE A 192 -23.82 -1.10 10.22
CA ILE A 192 -23.27 -1.04 8.86
C ILE A 192 -22.72 0.34 8.51
N ILE A 193 -21.71 0.36 7.63
CA ILE A 193 -21.39 1.54 6.83
C ILE A 193 -21.72 1.27 5.36
N ALA A 194 -22.18 2.29 4.65
CA ALA A 194 -22.57 2.23 3.25
C ALA A 194 -21.78 3.29 2.46
N PRO A 195 -20.53 3.01 2.07
CA PRO A 195 -19.82 3.86 1.14
C PRO A 195 -20.39 3.71 -0.27
N GLY A 196 -20.46 4.81 -1.02
CA GLY A 196 -20.98 4.76 -2.39
C GLY A 196 -20.99 6.10 -3.10
N ARG A 197 -21.18 6.04 -4.42
CA ARG A 197 -21.34 7.21 -5.29
C ARG A 197 -22.74 7.80 -5.12
N THR A 198 -22.83 9.11 -5.09
CA THR A 198 -24.08 9.87 -4.96
C THR A 198 -24.09 10.98 -6.00
N TYR A 199 -25.29 11.39 -6.40
CA TYR A 199 -25.49 12.25 -7.56
C TYR A 199 -26.43 13.40 -7.22
N ARG A 200 -26.01 14.63 -7.55
CA ARG A 200 -26.80 15.86 -7.38
C ARG A 200 -26.50 16.80 -8.53
N SER A 201 -27.47 17.54 -9.04
CA SER A 201 -27.31 18.41 -10.21
C SER A 201 -26.71 19.76 -9.82
N ASP A 202 -25.56 19.73 -9.15
CA ASP A 202 -24.78 20.90 -8.75
C ASP A 202 -23.31 20.75 -9.19
N HIS A 203 -22.68 21.85 -9.60
CA HIS A 203 -21.31 21.86 -10.11
C HIS A 203 -20.60 23.20 -9.88
N ASP A 204 -19.67 23.22 -8.92
CA ASP A 204 -18.78 24.33 -8.63
C ASP A 204 -17.43 23.83 -8.08
N ALA A 205 -16.64 24.69 -7.41
CA ALA A 205 -15.34 24.29 -6.84
C ALA A 205 -15.45 23.34 -5.62
N THR A 206 -16.60 23.33 -4.96
CA THR A 206 -16.94 22.54 -3.76
C THR A 206 -18.01 21.47 -4.01
N HIS A 207 -18.64 21.47 -5.19
CA HIS A 207 -19.70 20.57 -5.58
C HIS A 207 -19.41 19.93 -6.93
N SER A 208 -19.67 18.62 -7.03
CA SER A 208 -19.55 17.86 -8.27
C SER A 208 -20.83 17.06 -8.49
N PRO A 209 -21.27 16.89 -9.75
CA PRO A 209 -22.52 16.20 -10.03
C PRO A 209 -22.53 14.73 -9.62
N MET A 210 -21.34 14.16 -9.47
CA MET A 210 -21.10 12.88 -8.82
C MET A 210 -20.02 13.09 -7.76
N PHE A 211 -20.28 12.57 -6.57
CA PHE A 211 -19.34 12.53 -5.45
C PHE A 211 -19.55 11.25 -4.65
N HIS A 212 -18.78 11.03 -3.58
CA HIS A 212 -18.91 9.84 -2.76
C HIS A 212 -19.36 10.22 -1.36
N GLN A 213 -20.27 9.42 -0.81
CA GLN A 213 -20.64 9.50 0.59
C GLN A 213 -20.34 8.19 1.28
N VAL A 214 -20.13 8.28 2.58
CA VAL A 214 -20.25 7.15 3.48
C VAL A 214 -21.31 7.49 4.51
N GLU A 215 -22.23 6.56 4.71
CA GLU A 215 -23.21 6.66 5.77
C GLU A 215 -23.12 5.47 6.71
N GLY A 216 -23.29 5.72 8.00
CA GLY A 216 -23.38 4.67 9.02
C GLY A 216 -24.79 4.52 9.54
N LEU A 217 -25.14 3.29 9.92
CA LEU A 217 -26.39 2.95 10.60
C LEU A 217 -26.11 1.98 11.74
N VAL A 218 -26.64 2.28 12.93
CA VAL A 218 -26.69 1.37 14.07
C VAL A 218 -28.12 1.27 14.57
N ILE A 219 -28.70 0.07 14.60
CA ILE A 219 -30.03 -0.20 15.16
C ILE A 219 -29.92 -1.35 16.17
N ASP A 220 -30.33 -1.11 17.41
CA ASP A 220 -30.47 -2.13 18.46
C ASP A 220 -31.45 -1.65 19.56
N GLU A 221 -31.55 -2.36 20.68
CA GLU A 221 -32.50 -2.02 21.76
C GLU A 221 -31.97 -0.95 22.75
N LYS A 222 -30.66 -0.63 22.71
CA LYS A 222 -29.95 0.11 23.78
C LYS A 222 -29.23 1.37 23.31
N THR A 223 -28.99 1.50 22.01
CA THR A 223 -28.25 2.60 21.40
C THR A 223 -28.97 3.92 21.67
N HIS A 224 -28.22 4.99 21.93
CA HIS A 224 -28.77 6.31 22.27
C HIS A 224 -27.81 7.41 21.81
N MET A 225 -28.21 8.68 21.92
CA MET A 225 -27.41 9.83 21.44
C MET A 225 -25.96 9.85 21.98
N GLY A 226 -25.74 9.44 23.24
CA GLY A 226 -24.38 9.29 23.79
C GLY A 226 -23.48 8.32 23.02
N HIS A 227 -24.03 7.21 22.50
CA HIS A 227 -23.30 6.27 21.66
C HIS A 227 -22.94 6.88 20.30
N LEU A 228 -23.88 7.62 19.68
CA LEU A 228 -23.60 8.39 18.46
C LEU A 228 -22.45 9.36 18.66
N LYS A 229 -22.52 10.17 19.74
CA LYS A 229 -21.47 11.16 20.04
C LYS A 229 -20.12 10.50 20.26
N GLY A 230 -20.06 9.41 21.04
CA GLY A 230 -18.82 8.67 21.28
C GLY A 230 -18.23 8.11 19.98
N CYS A 231 -19.05 7.44 19.17
CA CYS A 231 -18.62 6.88 17.89
C CYS A 231 -18.03 7.95 16.96
N LEU A 232 -18.70 9.09 16.81
CA LEU A 232 -18.24 10.15 15.92
C LEU A 232 -17.02 10.91 16.45
N ILE A 233 -16.91 11.10 17.76
CA ILE A 233 -15.70 11.70 18.39
C ILE A 233 -14.48 10.83 18.12
N GLU A 234 -14.58 9.53 18.39
CA GLU A 234 -13.48 8.59 18.17
C GLU A 234 -13.13 8.45 16.68
N PHE A 235 -14.14 8.44 15.81
CA PHE A 235 -13.92 8.48 14.36
C PHE A 235 -13.10 9.71 13.94
N CYS A 236 -13.50 10.92 14.38
CA CYS A 236 -12.81 12.13 13.98
C CYS A 236 -11.35 12.14 14.46
N ARG A 237 -11.10 11.72 15.70
CA ARG A 237 -9.75 11.60 16.26
C ARG A 237 -8.88 10.63 15.47
N ALA A 238 -9.40 9.43 15.22
CA ALA A 238 -8.69 8.39 14.48
C ALA A 238 -8.43 8.80 13.01
N PHE A 239 -9.42 9.38 12.35
CA PHE A 239 -9.32 9.75 10.94
C PHE A 239 -8.35 10.91 10.70
N PHE A 240 -8.41 11.97 11.52
CA PHE A 240 -7.51 13.12 11.39
C PHE A 240 -6.16 12.93 12.11
N GLY A 241 -5.99 11.86 12.90
CA GLY A 241 -4.77 11.60 13.66
C GLY A 241 -4.50 12.64 14.75
N VAL A 242 -5.57 13.16 15.36
CA VAL A 242 -5.50 14.20 16.41
C VAL A 242 -6.25 13.72 17.64
N ASP A 243 -5.51 13.27 18.66
CA ASP A 243 -6.09 12.67 19.88
C ASP A 243 -7.05 13.61 20.61
N ASP A 244 -6.70 14.89 20.72
CA ASP A 244 -7.50 15.90 21.42
C ASP A 244 -8.30 16.81 20.46
N LEU A 245 -8.78 16.25 19.35
CA LEU A 245 -9.56 17.01 18.37
C LEU A 245 -10.87 17.54 19.00
N PRO A 246 -11.11 18.86 19.03
CA PRO A 246 -12.38 19.40 19.49
C PRO A 246 -13.49 19.06 18.50
N VAL A 247 -14.57 18.45 19.00
CA VAL A 247 -15.76 18.09 18.21
C VAL A 247 -16.99 18.73 18.82
N ARG A 248 -17.79 19.42 18.00
CA ARG A 248 -19.02 20.10 18.40
C ARG A 248 -20.21 19.51 17.66
N PHE A 249 -21.28 19.25 18.42
CA PHE A 249 -22.57 18.80 17.88
C PHE A 249 -23.54 19.97 17.96
N ARG A 250 -24.10 20.35 16.82
CA ARG A 250 -25.02 21.47 16.71
C ARG A 250 -26.37 20.96 16.20
N PRO A 251 -27.50 21.33 16.82
CA PRO A 251 -28.81 20.88 16.34
C PRO A 251 -29.01 21.25 14.87
N SER A 252 -29.54 20.30 14.11
CA SER A 252 -29.94 20.49 12.71
C SER A 252 -31.27 19.77 12.46
N TYR A 253 -31.68 19.61 11.21
CA TYR A 253 -32.90 18.92 10.82
C TYR A 253 -32.64 18.02 9.61
N PHE A 254 -32.95 16.74 9.77
CA PHE A 254 -33.07 15.79 8.66
C PHE A 254 -34.39 15.02 8.80
N PRO A 255 -35.20 14.86 7.74
CA PRO A 255 -36.51 14.20 7.84
C PRO A 255 -36.48 12.76 8.38
N PHE A 256 -35.34 12.08 8.26
CA PHE A 256 -35.11 10.70 8.67
C PHE A 256 -34.47 10.55 10.06
N THR A 257 -34.17 11.64 10.78
CA THR A 257 -33.62 11.58 12.14
C THR A 257 -34.28 12.57 13.11
N GLU A 258 -34.46 12.15 14.36
CA GLU A 258 -34.95 12.99 15.46
C GLU A 258 -34.50 12.44 16.83
N PRO A 259 -33.68 13.16 17.62
CA PRO A 259 -33.05 14.45 17.31
C PRO A 259 -31.94 14.35 16.25
N SER A 260 -31.80 15.43 15.48
CA SER A 260 -30.78 15.61 14.43
C SER A 260 -29.64 16.55 14.88
N ALA A 261 -28.43 16.31 14.41
CA ALA A 261 -27.25 17.11 14.69
C ALA A 261 -26.23 17.12 13.53
N GLU A 262 -25.70 18.31 13.23
CA GLU A 262 -24.48 18.47 12.44
C GLU A 262 -23.25 18.41 13.36
N VAL A 263 -22.14 17.92 12.81
CA VAL A 263 -20.88 17.80 13.53
C VAL A 263 -19.81 18.66 12.88
N ASP A 264 -19.25 19.53 13.71
CA ASP A 264 -18.15 20.41 13.37
C ASP A 264 -16.88 19.98 14.11
N ILE A 265 -15.73 20.12 13.48
CA ILE A 265 -14.41 19.93 14.10
C ILE A 265 -13.68 21.25 14.26
N GLY A 266 -12.85 21.36 15.30
CA GLY A 266 -12.00 22.52 15.55
C GLY A 266 -10.95 22.69 14.45
N CYS A 267 -10.76 23.93 14.01
CA CYS A 267 -9.72 24.27 13.06
C CYS A 267 -9.17 25.70 13.28
N THR A 268 -8.02 25.97 12.67
CA THR A 268 -7.41 27.30 12.62
C THR A 268 -7.22 27.71 11.16
N ARG A 269 -7.61 28.94 10.82
CA ARG A 269 -7.36 29.56 9.52
C ARG A 269 -6.35 30.71 9.69
N LYS A 270 -5.10 30.51 9.28
CA LYS A 270 -4.04 31.54 9.35
C LYS A 270 -3.23 31.57 8.07
N GLY A 271 -3.00 32.76 7.51
CA GLY A 271 -2.15 32.93 6.34
C GLY A 271 -2.63 32.25 5.04
N GLY A 272 -3.92 31.88 4.96
CA GLY A 272 -4.47 31.10 3.85
C GLY A 272 -4.37 29.58 4.03
N GLU A 273 -3.81 29.11 5.14
CA GLU A 273 -3.70 27.70 5.49
C GLU A 273 -4.79 27.30 6.51
N LEU A 274 -5.36 26.12 6.32
CA LEU A 274 -6.35 25.51 7.21
C LEU A 274 -5.69 24.35 7.95
N THR A 275 -5.59 24.44 9.27
CA THR A 275 -5.06 23.38 10.14
C THR A 275 -6.17 22.82 11.01
N ILE A 276 -6.33 21.50 11.02
CA ILE A 276 -7.29 20.79 11.88
C ILE A 276 -6.71 20.65 13.30
N GLY A 277 -7.50 20.93 14.34
CA GLY A 277 -7.06 20.82 15.73
C GLY A 277 -7.64 21.90 16.66
N ALA A 278 -6.97 22.14 17.79
CA ALA A 278 -7.38 23.16 18.75
C ALA A 278 -7.19 24.57 18.16
N GLY A 279 -8.29 25.13 17.66
CA GLY A 279 -8.35 26.47 17.07
C GLY A 279 -9.65 27.18 17.40
N ASP A 280 -9.74 28.44 16.97
CA ASP A 280 -10.86 29.33 17.29
C ASP A 280 -12.03 29.25 16.28
N ASP A 281 -11.87 28.44 15.22
CA ASP A 281 -12.87 28.28 14.15
C ASP A 281 -13.40 26.84 14.08
N TRP A 282 -14.54 26.68 13.43
CA TRP A 282 -15.25 25.41 13.32
C TRP A 282 -15.52 25.06 11.87
N LEU A 283 -15.43 23.77 11.57
CA LEU A 283 -15.66 23.27 10.22
C LEU A 283 -16.62 22.09 10.25
N GLU A 284 -17.76 22.24 9.58
CA GLU A 284 -18.70 21.15 9.36
C GLU A 284 -18.07 20.04 8.53
N ILE A 285 -18.24 18.80 8.97
CA ILE A 285 -17.75 17.60 8.28
C ILE A 285 -18.82 16.55 8.01
N LEU A 286 -19.90 16.50 8.80
CA LEU A 286 -20.93 15.46 8.66
C LEU A 286 -22.26 15.85 9.30
N GLY A 287 -23.33 15.21 8.82
CA GLY A 287 -24.67 15.21 9.42
C GLY A 287 -24.94 13.90 10.16
N SER A 288 -25.74 13.95 11.22
CA SER A 288 -26.05 12.79 12.06
C SER A 288 -27.36 12.93 12.83
N GLY A 289 -27.83 11.84 13.43
CA GLY A 289 -28.97 11.90 14.34
C GLY A 289 -29.48 10.53 14.78
N MET A 290 -30.43 10.53 15.70
CA MET A 290 -31.17 9.31 16.08
C MET A 290 -32.19 8.99 15.00
N VAL A 291 -32.28 7.75 14.53
CA VAL A 291 -33.18 7.34 13.44
C VAL A 291 -34.63 7.62 13.82
N HIS A 292 -35.36 8.29 12.94
CA HIS A 292 -36.74 8.67 13.17
C HIS A 292 -37.65 7.43 13.25
N PRO A 293 -38.58 7.32 14.21
CA PRO A 293 -39.47 6.15 14.39
C PRO A 293 -40.17 5.69 13.11
N ARG A 294 -40.72 6.62 12.32
CA ARG A 294 -41.34 6.32 11.01
C ARG A 294 -40.42 5.59 10.03
N VAL A 295 -39.11 5.86 10.05
CA VAL A 295 -38.16 5.17 9.16
C VAL A 295 -38.01 3.70 9.57
N LEU A 296 -37.98 3.42 10.88
CA LEU A 296 -37.99 2.05 11.39
C LEU A 296 -39.28 1.33 11.00
N GLU A 297 -40.42 1.98 11.21
CA GLU A 297 -41.75 1.44 10.88
C GLU A 297 -41.90 1.17 9.37
N ASN A 298 -41.42 2.07 8.52
CA ASN A 298 -41.37 1.89 7.07
C ASN A 298 -40.54 0.68 6.63
N CYS A 299 -39.62 0.22 7.48
CA CYS A 299 -38.80 -0.98 7.26
C CYS A 299 -39.31 -2.22 8.00
N GLY A 300 -40.46 -2.14 8.68
CA GLY A 300 -41.02 -3.25 9.46
C GLY A 300 -40.32 -3.49 10.80
N ILE A 301 -39.56 -2.52 11.31
CA ILE A 301 -38.89 -2.57 12.61
C ILE A 301 -39.75 -1.86 13.66
N ASP A 302 -39.99 -2.52 14.79
CA ASP A 302 -40.77 -1.97 15.91
C ASP A 302 -40.00 -0.83 16.61
N SER A 303 -40.44 0.41 16.37
CA SER A 303 -39.86 1.64 16.92
C SER A 303 -40.03 1.80 18.44
N THR A 304 -40.91 1.01 19.07
CA THR A 304 -41.08 1.00 20.53
C THR A 304 -40.04 0.12 21.23
N LYS A 305 -39.46 -0.83 20.49
CA LYS A 305 -38.47 -1.78 20.97
C LYS A 305 -37.05 -1.44 20.52
N TYR A 306 -36.90 -1.02 19.26
CA TYR A 306 -35.62 -0.74 18.65
C TYR A 306 -35.44 0.76 18.42
N GLN A 307 -34.19 1.21 18.55
CA GLN A 307 -33.77 2.56 18.27
C GLN A 307 -32.35 2.52 17.70
N GLY A 308 -31.87 3.66 17.25
CA GLY A 308 -30.58 3.68 16.58
C GLY A 308 -30.15 5.06 16.16
N PHE A 309 -28.94 5.16 15.64
CA PHE A 309 -28.45 6.39 15.04
C PHE A 309 -27.96 6.14 13.62
N ALA A 310 -27.94 7.22 12.85
CA ALA A 310 -27.31 7.27 11.55
C ALA A 310 -26.42 8.51 11.43
N PHE A 311 -25.45 8.45 10.53
CA PHE A 311 -24.60 9.58 10.17
C PHE A 311 -24.24 9.49 8.70
N GLY A 312 -23.87 10.63 8.10
CA GLY A 312 -23.47 10.71 6.70
C GLY A 312 -22.46 11.81 6.47
N MET A 313 -21.44 11.52 5.66
CA MET A 313 -20.39 12.47 5.31
C MET A 313 -19.93 12.30 3.87
N GLY A 314 -19.51 13.40 3.25
CA GLY A 314 -18.88 13.40 1.93
C GLY A 314 -17.42 12.99 2.03
N ILE A 315 -17.01 11.99 1.24
CA ILE A 315 -15.64 11.46 1.25
C ILE A 315 -14.66 12.48 0.67
N GLU A 316 -15.04 13.18 -0.40
CA GLU A 316 -14.23 14.25 -1.00
C GLU A 316 -13.92 15.34 0.02
N ARG A 317 -14.92 15.74 0.82
CA ARG A 317 -14.76 16.80 1.80
C ARG A 317 -13.71 16.43 2.83
N ILE A 318 -13.82 15.26 3.44
CA ILE A 318 -12.84 14.82 4.47
C ILE A 318 -11.47 14.53 3.85
N ALA A 319 -11.40 14.06 2.59
CA ALA A 319 -10.14 13.88 1.86
C ALA A 319 -9.42 15.22 1.61
N MET A 320 -10.17 16.23 1.17
CA MET A 320 -9.64 17.59 0.99
C MET A 320 -9.07 18.16 2.26
N LEU A 321 -9.75 17.95 3.39
CA LEU A 321 -9.31 18.45 4.68
C LEU A 321 -8.10 17.71 5.22
N LYS A 322 -8.06 16.38 5.04
CA LYS A 322 -6.95 15.56 5.54
C LYS A 322 -5.67 15.77 4.73
N TYR A 323 -5.76 15.89 3.40
CA TYR A 323 -4.59 15.95 2.53
C TYR A 323 -4.35 17.34 1.92
N GLY A 324 -5.10 18.37 2.34
CA GLY A 324 -4.92 19.74 1.89
C GLY A 324 -5.25 19.97 0.40
N ILE A 325 -6.21 19.23 -0.15
CA ILE A 325 -6.60 19.35 -1.56
C ILE A 325 -7.55 20.54 -1.71
N PRO A 326 -7.22 21.57 -2.52
CA PRO A 326 -7.95 22.84 -2.51
C PRO A 326 -9.22 22.85 -3.36
N ASP A 327 -9.35 21.95 -4.34
CA ASP A 327 -10.44 21.97 -5.33
C ASP A 327 -10.98 20.56 -5.57
N LEU A 328 -12.28 20.38 -5.33
CA LEU A 328 -12.94 19.08 -5.44
C LEU A 328 -12.95 18.54 -6.88
N ARG A 329 -12.99 19.42 -7.89
CA ARG A 329 -13.08 19.01 -9.29
C ARG A 329 -11.87 18.20 -9.75
N THR A 330 -10.72 18.47 -9.13
CA THR A 330 -9.45 17.80 -9.45
C THR A 330 -9.46 16.29 -9.20
N PHE A 331 -10.37 15.77 -8.36
CA PHE A 331 -10.59 14.33 -8.21
C PHE A 331 -11.09 13.65 -9.49
N TYR A 332 -11.71 14.39 -10.41
CA TYR A 332 -12.38 13.85 -11.59
C TYR A 332 -11.67 14.18 -12.92
N ASP A 333 -10.74 15.13 -12.91
CA ASP A 333 -9.99 15.58 -14.09
C ASP A 333 -9.03 14.52 -14.65
N SER A 334 -8.75 13.47 -13.89
CA SER A 334 -7.83 12.37 -14.27
C SER A 334 -6.40 12.85 -14.62
N ASP A 335 -5.91 13.93 -13.99
CA ASP A 335 -4.54 14.43 -14.19
C ASP A 335 -3.51 13.51 -13.50
N LEU A 336 -2.64 12.88 -14.29
CA LEU A 336 -1.60 11.98 -13.79
C LEU A 336 -0.57 12.68 -12.89
N ARG A 337 -0.33 13.98 -13.05
CA ARG A 337 0.58 14.75 -12.18
C ARG A 337 -0.04 14.96 -10.81
N TRP A 338 -1.33 15.30 -10.79
CA TRP A 338 -2.11 15.41 -9.56
C TRP A 338 -2.16 14.06 -8.83
N LEU A 339 -2.44 12.99 -9.57
CA LEU A 339 -2.49 11.64 -9.01
C LEU A 339 -1.12 11.17 -8.50
N LYS A 340 -0.01 11.54 -9.15
CA LYS A 340 1.34 11.26 -8.63
C LYS A 340 1.69 12.05 -7.38
N HIS A 341 1.12 13.24 -7.21
CA HIS A 341 1.38 14.12 -6.06
C HIS A 341 0.54 13.72 -4.85
N TYR A 342 -0.76 13.51 -5.03
CA TYR A 342 -1.71 13.18 -3.96
C TYR A 342 -1.98 11.68 -3.81
N GLY A 343 -1.63 10.85 -4.80
CA GLY A 343 -1.91 9.43 -4.77
C GLY A 343 -1.01 8.63 -3.83
N PHE A 344 -1.51 7.48 -3.39
CA PHE A 344 -0.90 6.67 -2.33
C PHE A 344 -0.18 5.46 -2.88
N VAL A 345 0.78 4.93 -2.13
CA VAL A 345 1.50 3.71 -2.54
C VAL A 345 0.57 2.51 -2.35
N PRO A 346 0.37 1.65 -3.36
CA PRO A 346 -0.61 0.54 -3.27
C PRO A 346 -0.39 -0.48 -2.15
N LEU A 347 0.82 -0.55 -1.59
CA LEU A 347 1.16 -1.47 -0.50
C LEU A 347 1.14 -0.79 0.88
N ASP A 348 0.90 0.52 0.93
CA ASP A 348 0.77 1.32 2.14
C ASP A 348 -0.71 1.33 2.57
N VAL A 349 -1.25 0.13 2.77
CA VAL A 349 -2.67 -0.07 3.07
C VAL A 349 -2.97 0.48 4.45
N PRO A 350 -3.97 1.38 4.60
CA PRO A 350 -4.31 1.93 5.90
C PRO A 350 -4.75 0.83 6.84
N THR A 351 -4.02 0.69 7.94
CA THR A 351 -4.36 -0.22 9.03
C THR A 351 -4.07 0.49 10.34
N LEU A 352 -4.83 0.19 11.38
CA LEU A 352 -4.60 0.80 12.70
C LEU A 352 -3.19 0.51 13.25
N THR A 353 -2.63 -0.67 12.94
CA THR A 353 -1.26 -1.05 13.33
C THR A 353 -0.16 -0.43 12.46
N GLY A 354 -0.46 -0.19 11.18
CA GLY A 354 0.48 0.38 10.21
C GLY A 354 0.46 1.92 10.17
N GLY A 355 -0.54 2.53 10.80
CA GLY A 355 -0.84 3.95 10.70
C GLY A 355 -2.00 4.22 9.73
N LEU A 356 -2.89 5.13 10.13
CA LEU A 356 -4.01 5.61 9.33
C LEU A 356 -3.69 6.92 8.58
N ALA A 357 -2.47 7.42 8.71
CA ALA A 357 -2.03 8.69 8.15
C ALA A 357 -0.55 8.65 7.77
N ARG A 358 -0.20 9.47 6.78
CA ARG A 358 1.16 9.88 6.44
C ARG A 358 1.40 11.30 6.91
#